data_AF-A0A1M3B7R3-F1
#
_entry.id   AF-A0A1M3B7R3-F1
#
_cell.length_a   1.000
_cell.length_b   1.000
_cell.length_c   1.000
_cell.angle_alpha   90.00
_cell.angle_beta   90.00
_cell.angle_gamma   90.00
#
_symmetry.space_group_name_H-M   'P 1'
#
loop_
_entity.id
_entity.type
_entity.pdbx_description
1 polymer ?
#
loop_
_entity_poly.entity_id
_entity_poly.type
_entity_poly.pdbx_seq_one_letter_code
_entity_poly.pdbx_strand_id
1 'polypeptide(L)'
;MLIEVGEIVTGAVLMVGAVVWMLRWSRLSERGRITLLVVTMLAALGASFMALNFHLASGANHPWLIPKDGFDETIDVDTVLIMFELVLVAFCGHVLVKVRSQHEAAATDGSPNLRGVAT
;
A
#
# COMPACT_ATOMS: atom_id res chain seq x y z
N MET A 1 -17.91 17.11 1.33
CA MET A 1 -17.61 17.19 -0.11
C MET A 1 -16.17 16.76 -0.42
N LEU A 2 -15.11 17.52 -0.11
CA LEU A 2 -13.74 17.09 -0.48
C LEU A 2 -13.29 15.79 0.21
N ILE A 3 -13.64 15.63 1.50
CA ILE A 3 -13.31 14.45 2.29
C ILE A 3 -14.01 13.19 1.77
N GLU A 4 -15.32 13.26 1.59
CA GLU A 4 -16.16 12.19 1.04
C GLU A 4 -15.71 11.75 -0.37
N VAL A 5 -15.32 12.71 -1.22
CA VAL A 5 -14.70 12.39 -2.52
C VAL A 5 -13.36 11.67 -2.33
N GLY A 6 -12.56 12.09 -1.35
CA GLY A 6 -11.30 11.44 -0.99
C GLY A 6 -11.50 9.97 -0.59
N GLU A 7 -12.44 9.69 0.30
CA GLU A 7 -12.79 8.32 0.73
C GLU A 7 -13.24 7.44 -0.44
N ILE A 8 -14.13 7.95 -1.29
CA ILE A 8 -14.62 7.21 -2.45
C ILE A 8 -13.47 6.92 -3.40
N VAL A 9 -12.58 7.89 -3.64
CA VAL A 9 -11.44 7.73 -4.53
C VAL A 9 -10.43 6.73 -3.98
N THR A 10 -10.02 6.84 -2.71
CA THR A 10 -9.05 5.91 -2.12
C THR A 10 -9.64 4.50 -2.05
N GLY A 11 -10.89 4.35 -1.64
CA GLY A 11 -11.61 3.07 -1.60
C GLY A 11 -11.72 2.44 -2.99
N ALA A 12 -12.10 3.22 -4.01
CA ALA A 12 -12.18 2.74 -5.39
C ALA A 12 -10.82 2.29 -5.92
N VAL A 13 -9.75 3.05 -5.64
CA VAL A 13 -8.39 2.68 -6.05
C VAL A 13 -7.94 1.38 -5.39
N LEU A 14 -8.16 1.22 -4.09
CA LEU A 14 -7.82 -0.02 -3.38
C LEU A 14 -8.62 -1.21 -3.91
N MET A 15 -9.92 -1.03 -4.14
CA MET A 15 -10.79 -2.08 -4.67
C MET A 15 -10.39 -2.50 -6.09
N VAL A 16 -10.20 -1.54 -7.00
CA VAL A 16 -9.73 -1.82 -8.36
C VAL A 16 -8.33 -2.43 -8.33
N GLY A 17 -7.45 -1.91 -7.47
CA GLY A 17 -6.10 -2.43 -7.27
C GLY A 17 -6.09 -3.90 -6.87
N ALA A 18 -6.92 -4.28 -5.90
CA ALA A 18 -7.09 -5.66 -5.46
C ALA A 18 -7.62 -6.57 -6.58
N VAL A 19 -8.64 -6.12 -7.32
CA VAL A 19 -9.21 -6.87 -8.46
C VAL A 19 -8.17 -7.07 -9.56
N VAL A 20 -7.44 -6.02 -9.92
CA VAL A 20 -6.39 -6.08 -10.95
C VAL A 20 -5.25 -6.99 -10.50
N TRP A 21 -4.85 -6.91 -9.22
CA TRP A 21 -3.85 -7.80 -8.65
C TRP A 21 -4.32 -9.25 -8.76
N MET A 22 -5.52 -9.57 -8.27
CA MET A 22 -6.04 -10.94 -8.24
C MET A 22 -6.19 -11.55 -9.66
N LEU A 23 -6.68 -10.76 -10.62
CA LEU A 23 -7.08 -11.28 -11.93
C LEU A 23 -6.01 -11.13 -13.02
N ARG A 24 -5.10 -10.15 -12.90
CA ARG A 24 -4.21 -9.76 -14.00
C ARG A 24 -2.73 -9.69 -13.65
N TRP A 25 -2.33 -9.99 -12.41
CA TRP A 25 -0.93 -9.88 -11.98
C TRP A 25 0.07 -10.57 -12.92
N SER A 26 -0.21 -11.81 -13.34
CA SER A 26 0.66 -12.59 -14.23
C SER A 26 0.78 -11.99 -15.64
N ARG A 27 -0.24 -11.26 -16.09
CA ARG A 27 -0.32 -10.65 -17.42
C ARG A 27 0.20 -9.21 -17.46
N LEU A 28 0.43 -8.59 -16.31
CA LEU A 28 0.97 -7.23 -16.24
C LEU A 28 2.45 -7.22 -16.63
N SER A 29 2.82 -6.24 -17.46
CA SER A 29 4.21 -5.85 -17.66
C SER A 29 4.81 -5.38 -16.34
N GLU A 30 6.15 -5.40 -16.24
CA GLU A 30 6.85 -4.95 -15.04
C GLU A 30 6.47 -3.52 -14.64
N ARG A 31 6.43 -2.60 -15.60
CA ARG A 31 5.95 -1.23 -15.38
C ARG A 31 4.53 -1.21 -14.82
N GLY A 32 3.64 -2.05 -15.35
CA GLY A 32 2.27 -2.18 -14.86
C GLY A 32 2.19 -2.69 -13.42
N ARG A 33 3.02 -3.67 -13.04
CA ARG A 33 3.13 -4.17 -11.66
C ARG A 33 3.64 -3.09 -10.72
N ILE A 34 4.68 -2.36 -11.12
CA ILE A 34 5.24 -1.24 -10.35
C ILE A 34 4.19 -0.15 -10.15
N THR A 35 3.50 0.28 -11.22
CA THR A 35 2.44 1.30 -11.13
C THR A 35 1.32 0.83 -10.20
N LEU A 36 0.84 -0.41 -10.34
CA LEU A 36 -0.19 -0.97 -9.46
C LEU A 36 0.23 -0.93 -8.00
N LEU A 37 1.45 -1.38 -7.69
CA LEU A 37 2.00 -1.37 -6.33
C LEU A 37 2.10 0.04 -5.76
N VAL A 38 2.67 0.99 -6.52
CA VAL A 38 2.86 2.38 -6.08
C VAL A 38 1.51 3.07 -5.86
N VAL A 39 0.58 2.93 -6.80
CA VAL A 39 -0.76 3.52 -6.68
C VAL A 39 -1.51 2.94 -5.47
N THR A 40 -1.41 1.63 -5.24
CA THR A 40 -2.01 0.97 -4.07
C THR A 40 -1.40 1.49 -2.77
N MET A 41 -0.07 1.64 -2.71
CA MET A 41 0.62 2.20 -1.55
C MET A 41 0.20 3.65 -1.27
N LEU A 42 0.11 4.49 -2.30
CA LEU A 42 -0.32 5.89 -2.14
C LEU A 42 -1.77 5.98 -1.69
N ALA A 43 -2.66 5.12 -2.22
CA ALA A 43 -4.05 5.07 -1.79
C ALA A 43 -4.18 4.61 -0.33
N ALA A 44 -3.44 3.58 0.08
CA ALA A 44 -3.41 3.11 1.46
C ALA A 44 -2.86 4.17 2.42
N LEU A 45 -1.76 4.84 2.08
CA LEU A 45 -1.22 5.95 2.87
C LEU A 45 -2.21 7.12 2.98
N GLY A 46 -2.89 7.46 1.88
CA GLY A 46 -3.90 8.50 1.86
C GLY A 46 -5.10 8.16 2.73
N ALA A 47 -5.57 6.91 2.66
CA ALA A 47 -6.66 6.43 3.50
C ALA A 47 -6.26 6.40 4.99
N SER A 48 -5.04 5.97 5.32
CA SER A 48 -4.57 5.95 6.72
C SER A 48 -4.45 7.34 7.29
N PHE A 49 -4.00 8.30 6.49
CA PHE A 49 -3.94 9.68 6.89
C PHE A 49 -5.34 10.25 7.15
N MET A 50 -6.33 9.94 6.30
CA MET A 50 -7.72 10.37 6.53
C MET A 50 -8.32 9.73 7.79
N ALA A 51 -8.18 8.41 7.94
CA ALA A 51 -8.65 7.67 9.11
C ALA A 51 -8.00 8.20 10.41
N LEU A 52 -6.71 8.52 10.38
CA LEU A 52 -6.03 9.14 11.51
C LEU A 52 -6.59 10.51 11.83
N ASN A 53 -6.83 11.35 10.82
CA ASN A 53 -7.43 12.66 11.03
C ASN A 53 -8.85 12.55 11.59
N PHE A 54 -9.64 11.57 11.17
CA PHE A 54 -10.97 11.33 11.74
C PHE A 54 -10.91 10.86 13.18
N HIS A 55 -10.04 9.90 13.50
CA HIS A 55 -9.85 9.43 14.87
C HIS A 55 -9.39 10.57 15.81
N LEU A 56 -8.54 11.49 15.31
CA LEU A 56 -8.15 12.68 16.08
C LEU A 56 -9.26 13.72 16.18
N ALA A 57 -10.04 13.93 15.12
CA ALA A 57 -11.12 14.91 15.08
C ALA A 57 -12.36 14.46 15.87
N SER A 58 -12.61 13.15 15.96
CA SER A 58 -13.69 12.57 16.77
C SER A 58 -13.41 12.66 18.27
N GLY A 59 -12.17 13.02 18.67
CA GLY A 59 -11.77 13.13 20.07
C GLY A 59 -11.78 11.80 20.80
N ALA A 60 -11.68 10.69 20.07
CA ALA A 60 -11.75 9.34 20.62
C ALA A 60 -10.63 9.11 21.64
N ASN A 61 -10.98 8.40 22.72
CA ASN A 61 -10.03 7.99 23.75
C ASN A 61 -8.96 7.09 23.10
N HIS A 62 -7.69 7.45 23.22
CA HIS A 62 -6.62 6.62 22.69
C HIS A 62 -6.71 5.17 23.24
N PRO A 63 -6.31 4.14 22.47
CA PRO A 63 -6.48 2.72 22.81
C PRO A 63 -5.82 2.26 24.12
N TRP A 64 -5.00 3.10 24.73
CA TRP A 64 -4.31 2.89 26.01
C TRP A 64 -4.95 3.64 27.20
N LEU A 65 -6.07 4.34 27.01
CA LEU A 65 -6.87 4.91 28.09
C LEU A 65 -7.90 3.89 28.59
N ILE A 66 -7.99 3.74 29.92
CA ILE A 66 -8.94 2.83 30.56
C ILE A 66 -10.36 3.29 30.19
N PRO A 67 -11.16 2.46 29.50
CA PRO A 67 -12.51 2.83 29.08
C PRO A 67 -13.38 3.12 30.29
N LYS A 68 -14.15 4.22 30.22
CA LYS A 68 -15.00 4.67 31.34
C LYS A 68 -16.34 3.96 31.40
N ASP A 69 -16.75 3.32 30.29
CA ASP A 69 -18.05 2.64 30.19
C ASP A 69 -17.99 1.46 29.20
N GLY A 70 -18.96 0.53 29.29
CA GLY A 70 -19.00 -0.70 28.47
C GLY A 70 -19.21 -0.49 26.96
N PHE A 71 -19.48 0.75 26.54
CA PHE A 71 -19.60 1.19 25.14
C PHE A 71 -18.42 2.07 24.68
N ASP A 72 -17.44 2.30 25.55
CA ASP A 72 -16.20 3.03 25.26
C ASP A 72 -15.20 2.02 24.67
N GLU A 73 -15.53 1.47 23.49
CA GLU A 73 -14.68 0.52 22.78
C GLU A 73 -13.39 1.26 22.41
N THR A 74 -12.32 0.96 23.15
CA THR A 74 -11.04 1.69 23.06
C THR A 74 -10.35 1.52 21.71
N ILE A 75 -10.89 0.68 20.83
CA ILE A 75 -10.40 0.39 19.50
C ILE A 75 -11.50 0.76 18.50
N ASP A 76 -11.39 1.94 17.91
CA ASP A 76 -12.26 2.35 16.81
C ASP A 76 -11.95 1.57 15.52
N VAL A 77 -12.97 1.45 14.67
CA VAL A 77 -12.83 0.91 13.30
C VAL A 77 -11.73 1.64 12.52
N ASP A 78 -11.59 2.95 12.72
CA ASP A 78 -10.56 3.76 12.07
C ASP A 78 -9.14 3.33 12.48
N THR A 79 -8.94 2.98 13.76
CA THR A 79 -7.65 2.50 14.27
C THR A 79 -7.30 1.16 13.63
N VAL A 80 -8.28 0.25 13.54
CA VAL A 80 -8.11 -1.06 12.87
C VAL A 80 -7.80 -0.87 11.38
N LEU A 81 -8.50 0.05 10.72
CA LEU A 81 -8.31 0.37 9.31
C LEU A 81 -6.89 0.87 9.04
N ILE A 82 -6.38 1.80 9.86
CA ILE A 82 -4.99 2.28 9.78
C ILE A 82 -4.00 1.12 9.89
N MET A 83 -4.20 0.17 10.82
CA MET A 83 -3.29 -0.98 10.96
C MET A 83 -3.27 -1.85 9.70
N PHE A 84 -4.43 -2.15 9.12
CA PHE A 84 -4.52 -2.94 7.88
C PHE A 84 -3.86 -2.24 6.70
N GLU A 85 -4.06 -0.93 6.56
CA GLU A 85 -3.48 -0.15 5.48
C GLU A 85 -1.95 -0.04 5.61
N LEU A 86 -1.43 0.11 6.83
CA LEU A 86 0.02 0.07 7.07
C LEU A 86 0.64 -1.30 6.72
N VAL A 87 -0.05 -2.40 7.04
CA VAL A 87 0.37 -3.75 6.61
C VAL A 87 0.37 -3.85 5.09
N LEU A 88 -0.65 -3.32 4.42
CA LEU A 88 -0.72 -3.30 2.96
C LEU A 88 0.42 -2.47 2.35
N VAL A 89 0.73 -1.30 2.90
CA VAL A 89 1.86 -0.47 2.47
C VAL A 89 3.18 -1.23 2.60
N ALA A 90 3.41 -1.87 3.74
CA ALA A 90 4.62 -2.66 3.98
C ALA A 90 4.71 -3.84 2.99
N PHE A 91 3.61 -4.55 2.77
CA PHE A 91 3.54 -5.66 1.83
C PHE A 91 3.83 -5.22 0.40
N CYS A 92 3.16 -4.16 -0.09
CA CYS A 92 3.39 -3.62 -1.41
C CYS A 92 4.83 -3.11 -1.58
N GLY A 93 5.39 -2.46 -0.56
CA GLY A 93 6.79 -2.02 -0.55
C GLY A 93 7.76 -3.20 -0.66
N HIS A 94 7.52 -4.28 0.09
CA HIS A 94 8.32 -5.49 0.01
C HIS A 94 8.27 -6.13 -1.39
N VAL A 95 7.07 -6.27 -1.97
CA VAL A 95 6.90 -6.80 -3.33
C VAL A 95 7.59 -5.91 -4.37
N LEU A 96 7.50 -4.59 -4.21
CA LEU A 96 8.14 -3.63 -5.11
C LEU A 96 9.67 -3.75 -5.10
N VAL A 97 10.28 -3.88 -3.93
CA VAL A 97 11.73 -4.10 -3.78
C VAL A 97 12.15 -5.39 -4.49
N LYS A 98 11.36 -6.46 -4.34
CA LYS A 98 11.63 -7.75 -4.97
C LYS A 98 11.50 -7.71 -6.50
N VAL A 99 10.52 -6.98 -7.04
CA VAL A 99 10.36 -6.82 -8.50
C VAL A 99 11.54 -6.04 -9.07
N ARG A 100 12.00 -4.98 -8.38
CA ARG A 100 13.14 -4.18 -8.83
C ARG A 100 14.47 -4.95 -8.79
N SER A 101 14.72 -5.72 -7.75
CA SER A 101 15.97 -6.49 -7.64
C SER A 101 16.08 -7.58 -8.71
N GLN A 102 14.96 -8.16 -9.14
CA GLN A 102 14.92 -9.11 -10.26
C GLN A 102 15.31 -8.47 -11.59
N HIS A 103 14.88 -7.23 -11.83
CA HIS A 103 15.25 -6.49 -13.03
C HIS A 103 16.74 -6.12 -13.06
N GLU A 104 17.30 -5.67 -11.94
CA GLU A 104 18.72 -5.35 -11.83
C GLU A 104 19.61 -6.59 -12.07
N ALA A 105 19.22 -7.74 -11.52
CA ALA A 105 19.93 -9.01 -11.75
C ALA A 105 19.87 -9.44 -13.23
N ALA A 106 18.71 -9.32 -13.88
CA ALA A 106 18.58 -9.62 -15.31
C ALA A 106 19.39 -8.68 -16.21
N ALA A 107 19.51 -7.40 -15.82
CA ALA A 107 20.30 -6.41 -16.56
C ALA A 107 21.83 -6.65 -16.46
N THR A 108 22.29 -7.22 -15.35
CA THR A 108 23.71 -7.52 -15.13
C THR A 108 24.16 -8.81 -15.81
N ASP A 109 23.29 -9.82 -15.88
CA ASP A 109 23.57 -11.10 -16.55
C ASP A 109 23.55 -10.99 -18.08
N GLY A 110 22.81 -10.03 -18.64
CA GLY A 110 22.72 -9.78 -20.08
C GLY A 110 23.88 -9.00 -20.72
N SER A 111 24.92 -8.62 -19.97
CA SER A 111 26.06 -7.87 -20.53
C SER A 111 27.01 -8.84 -21.27
N PRO A 112 27.10 -8.81 -22.61
CA PRO A 112 28.01 -9.70 -23.33
C PRO A 112 29.44 -9.39 -22.91
N ASN A 113 30.11 -10.43 -22.43
CA ASN A 113 31.50 -10.42 -22.00
C ASN A 113 32.42 -9.99 -23.16
N LEU A 114 32.58 -8.68 -23.36
CA LEU A 114 33.50 -8.07 -24.33
C LEU A 114 34.98 -8.13 -23.89
N ARG A 115 35.31 -8.92 -22.86
CA ARG A 115 36.69 -9.04 -22.35
C ARG A 115 37.49 -10.22 -22.94
N GLY A 116 36.97 -10.90 -23.97
CA GLY A 116 37.57 -12.12 -24.52
C GLY A 116 38.15 -12.05 -25.93
N VAL A 117 38.28 -10.88 -26.56
CA VAL A 117 38.80 -10.76 -27.95
C VAL A 117 39.93 -9.72 -28.01
N ALA A 118 41.07 -10.07 -27.41
CA ALA A 118 42.35 -9.43 -27.68
C ALA A 118 43.47 -10.41 -27.31
N THR A 119 43.63 -11.46 -28.11
CA THR A 119 44.85 -12.29 -28.17
C THR A 119 45.25 -12.44 -29.62
#